data_AF-A0A0K2VHS1-F1
#
_entry.id   AF-A0A0K2VHS1-F1
#
_cell.length_a   1.000
_cell.length_b   1.000
_cell.length_c   1.000
_cell.angle_alpha   90.00
_cell.angle_beta   90.00
_cell.angle_gamma   90.00
#
_symmetry.space_group_name_H-M   'P 1'
#
loop_
_entity.id
_entity.type
_entity.pdbx_description
1 polymer ?
#
loop_
_entity_poly.entity_id
_entity_poly.type
_entity_poly.pdbx_seq_one_letter_code
_entity_poly.pdbx_strand_id
1 'polypeptide(L)'
;HSTAEHCKMMLLTIIGTLLLTFQNVYSSVKHAECRIVYDKFHRQEIASRNLIAGENWPNNEVPYVISSEYSSSDVDYVISSEYSSSDVDVIKSAMKEIESKTCVKWVPRSGQKSYVTINPREEGCFAVLGYNRNRGVHNLNLQRTNGGR
;
A
#
# COMPACT_ATOMS: atom_id res chain seq x y z
N HIS A 1 -37.08 -41.97 -19.86
CA HIS A 1 -37.21 -40.94 -18.79
C HIS A 1 -35.88 -40.63 -18.08
N SER A 2 -34.71 -40.73 -18.76
CA SER A 2 -33.44 -40.80 -18.01
C SER A 2 -32.19 -40.20 -18.68
N THR A 3 -32.30 -39.40 -19.73
CA THR A 3 -31.11 -38.77 -20.37
C THR A 3 -31.15 -37.25 -20.31
N ALA A 4 -32.32 -36.65 -20.57
CA ALA A 4 -32.50 -35.19 -20.49
C ALA A 4 -32.34 -34.63 -19.07
N GLU A 5 -32.94 -35.30 -18.06
CA GLU A 5 -32.81 -34.90 -16.65
C GLU A 5 -31.37 -35.07 -16.14
N HIS A 6 -30.69 -36.15 -16.53
CA HIS A 6 -29.26 -36.34 -16.21
C HIS A 6 -28.39 -35.25 -16.86
N CYS A 7 -28.66 -34.87 -18.11
CA CYS A 7 -27.94 -33.80 -18.79
C CYS A 7 -28.19 -32.43 -18.12
N LYS A 8 -29.43 -32.15 -17.69
CA LYS A 8 -29.78 -30.91 -16.98
C LYS A 8 -29.12 -30.83 -15.61
N MET A 9 -29.06 -31.93 -14.87
CA MET A 9 -28.34 -32.03 -13.59
C MET A 9 -26.83 -31.90 -13.78
N MET A 10 -26.27 -32.45 -14.85
CA MET A 10 -24.85 -32.32 -15.19
C MET A 10 -24.48 -30.89 -15.59
N LEU A 11 -25.37 -30.18 -16.31
CA LEU A 11 -25.17 -28.77 -16.65
C LEU A 11 -25.22 -27.87 -15.42
N LEU A 12 -26.17 -28.09 -14.50
CA LEU A 12 -26.28 -27.33 -13.26
C LEU A 12 -25.08 -27.54 -12.33
N THR A 13 -24.54 -28.75 -12.27
CA THR A 13 -23.33 -29.05 -11.50
C THR A 13 -22.07 -28.44 -12.12
N ILE A 14 -21.95 -28.42 -13.46
CA ILE A 14 -20.87 -27.71 -14.16
C ILE A 14 -20.95 -26.20 -13.91
N ILE A 15 -22.14 -25.59 -14.03
CA ILE A 15 -22.32 -24.15 -13.75
C ILE A 15 -22.03 -23.83 -12.28
N GLY A 16 -22.51 -24.66 -11.34
CA GLY A 16 -22.25 -24.49 -9.92
C GLY A 16 -20.76 -24.60 -9.56
N THR A 17 -20.06 -25.58 -10.13
CA THR A 17 -18.60 -25.74 -9.91
C THR A 17 -17.79 -24.64 -10.59
N LEU A 18 -18.19 -24.16 -11.77
CA LEU A 18 -17.61 -22.97 -12.39
C LEU A 18 -17.82 -21.74 -11.50
N LEU A 19 -19.03 -21.48 -11.01
CA LEU A 19 -19.32 -20.33 -10.14
C LEU A 19 -18.50 -20.38 -8.84
N LEU A 20 -18.39 -21.54 -8.20
CA LEU A 20 -17.61 -21.71 -6.98
C LEU A 20 -16.11 -21.56 -7.22
N THR A 21 -15.59 -22.07 -8.34
CA THR A 21 -14.17 -21.87 -8.71
C THR A 21 -13.90 -20.42 -9.11
N PHE A 22 -14.80 -19.75 -9.83
CA PHE A 22 -14.70 -18.32 -10.14
C PHE A 22 -14.74 -17.44 -8.88
N GLN A 23 -15.58 -17.73 -7.90
CA GLN A 23 -15.60 -17.00 -6.62
C GLN A 23 -14.29 -17.17 -5.83
N ASN A 24 -13.77 -18.39 -5.75
CA ASN A 24 -12.50 -18.66 -5.06
C ASN A 24 -11.30 -18.02 -5.77
N VAL A 25 -11.24 -18.12 -7.11
CA VAL A 25 -10.19 -17.48 -7.92
C VAL A 25 -10.28 -15.95 -7.79
N TYR A 26 -11.47 -15.36 -7.90
CA TYR A 26 -11.67 -13.92 -7.74
C TYR A 26 -11.25 -13.42 -6.34
N SER A 27 -11.56 -14.20 -5.30
CA SER A 27 -11.17 -13.87 -3.93
C SER A 27 -9.65 -13.95 -3.74
N SER A 28 -8.97 -14.91 -4.37
CA SER A 28 -7.50 -15.04 -4.32
C SER A 28 -6.75 -13.93 -5.07
N VAL A 29 -7.29 -13.45 -6.20
CA VAL A 29 -6.69 -12.35 -7.01
C VAL A 29 -6.87 -10.98 -6.36
N LYS A 30 -7.89 -10.82 -5.49
CA LYS A 30 -8.10 -9.59 -4.69
C LYS A 30 -7.11 -9.41 -3.53
N HIS A 31 -6.30 -10.42 -3.21
CA HIS A 31 -5.24 -10.29 -2.20
C HIS A 31 -4.02 -9.54 -2.78
N ALA A 32 -4.23 -8.23 -2.97
CA ALA A 32 -3.31 -7.11 -2.86
C ALA A 32 -1.82 -7.36 -3.18
N GLU A 33 -1.47 -7.46 -4.47
CA GLU A 33 -0.09 -7.17 -4.89
C GLU A 33 0.27 -5.72 -4.52
N CYS A 34 1.45 -5.53 -3.92
CA CYS A 34 2.00 -4.21 -3.66
C CYS A 34 2.14 -3.42 -4.96
N ARG A 35 1.53 -2.22 -5.04
CA ARG A 35 1.52 -1.40 -6.26
C ARG A 35 2.15 -0.03 -6.07
N ILE A 36 2.79 0.48 -7.12
CA ILE A 36 3.19 1.89 -7.19
C ILE A 36 1.98 2.73 -7.60
N VAL A 37 1.77 3.87 -6.94
CA VAL A 37 0.71 4.82 -7.28
C VAL A 37 1.20 5.77 -8.38
N TYR A 38 0.56 5.69 -9.53
CA TYR A 38 0.79 6.58 -10.68
C TYR A 38 -0.24 7.72 -10.66
N ASP A 39 0.22 8.96 -10.56
CA ASP A 39 -0.63 10.16 -10.66
C ASP A 39 0.08 11.28 -11.44
N LYS A 40 -0.54 12.47 -11.50
CA LYS A 40 0.01 13.62 -12.24
C LYS A 40 1.37 14.12 -11.74
N PHE A 41 1.81 13.72 -10.55
CA PHE A 41 3.11 14.09 -9.99
C PHE A 41 4.16 12.98 -10.15
N HIS A 42 3.74 11.80 -10.61
CA HIS A 42 4.62 10.68 -10.89
C HIS A 42 5.39 10.91 -12.20
N ARG A 43 6.72 10.80 -12.17
CA ARG A 43 7.50 10.63 -13.40
C ARG A 43 7.58 9.14 -13.68
N GLN A 44 6.96 8.66 -14.75
CA GLN A 44 6.82 7.23 -15.09
C GLN A 44 8.12 6.42 -14.97
N GLU A 45 9.25 7.08 -15.21
CA GLU A 45 10.58 6.50 -15.15
C GLU A 45 11.09 6.20 -13.72
N ILE A 46 10.48 6.74 -12.65
CA ILE A 46 10.94 6.57 -11.25
C ILE A 46 10.79 5.12 -10.77
N ALA A 47 9.97 4.31 -11.45
CA ALA A 47 9.89 2.87 -11.21
C ALA A 47 11.10 2.10 -11.76
N SER A 48 11.98 2.74 -12.54
CA SER A 48 13.23 2.16 -13.03
C SER A 48 14.35 2.30 -11.99
N ARG A 49 15.12 1.22 -11.78
CA ARG A 49 16.30 1.22 -10.90
C ARG A 49 17.46 2.09 -11.40
N ASN A 50 17.40 2.52 -12.66
CA ASN A 50 18.48 3.27 -13.32
C ASN A 50 18.14 4.74 -13.55
N LEU A 51 17.05 5.25 -12.97
CA LEU A 51 16.68 6.65 -13.16
C LEU A 51 17.62 7.57 -12.37
N ILE A 52 18.39 8.39 -13.09
CA ILE A 52 19.24 9.47 -12.53
C ILE A 52 18.50 10.82 -12.53
N ALA A 53 17.22 10.83 -12.95
CA ALA A 53 16.37 12.03 -12.96
C ALA A 53 15.38 12.03 -11.78
N GLY A 54 15.11 13.21 -11.22
CA GLY A 54 14.19 13.37 -10.10
C GLY A 54 14.59 14.54 -9.21
N GLU A 55 13.68 14.99 -8.37
CA GLU A 55 14.02 15.90 -7.29
C GLU A 55 14.39 15.07 -6.06
N ASN A 56 15.39 15.51 -5.32
CA ASN A 56 15.70 14.95 -4.00
C ASN A 56 14.91 15.70 -2.92
N TRP A 57 14.62 15.01 -1.83
CA TRP A 57 14.13 15.67 -0.63
C TRP A 57 15.13 16.74 -0.16
N PRO A 58 14.67 17.95 0.24
CA PRO A 58 15.55 18.99 0.76
C PRO A 58 16.38 18.47 1.94
N ASN A 59 17.67 18.84 2.00
CA ASN A 59 18.61 18.43 3.05
C ASN A 59 18.79 16.91 3.22
N ASN A 60 18.33 16.09 2.26
CA ASN A 60 18.20 14.64 2.41
C ASN A 60 17.27 14.22 3.57
N GLU A 61 16.40 15.12 4.03
CA GLU A 61 15.45 14.87 5.11
C GLU A 61 14.09 14.48 4.56
N VAL A 62 13.53 13.38 5.05
CA VAL A 62 12.19 12.90 4.73
C VAL A 62 11.32 13.11 5.96
N PRO A 63 10.54 14.21 6.03
CA PRO A 63 9.55 14.39 7.06
C PRO A 63 8.50 13.29 6.98
N TYR A 64 8.16 12.65 8.09
CA TYR A 64 7.18 11.57 8.09
C TYR A 64 6.16 11.67 9.24
N VAL A 65 5.03 11.01 9.01
CA VAL A 65 3.97 10.75 9.99
C VAL A 65 3.59 9.28 9.89
N ILE A 66 3.57 8.57 11.02
CA ILE A 66 2.97 7.25 11.13
C ILE A 66 1.56 7.45 11.69
N SER A 67 0.53 7.01 10.97
CA SER A 67 -0.87 7.41 11.26
C SER A 67 -1.41 6.91 12.60
N SER A 68 -0.76 5.94 13.25
CA SER A 68 -1.08 5.54 14.63
C SER A 68 -0.63 6.55 15.69
N GLU A 69 0.20 7.53 15.33
CA GLU A 69 0.79 8.52 16.27
C GLU A 69 0.09 9.89 16.22
N TYR A 70 -0.85 10.13 15.28
CA TYR A 70 -1.48 11.45 15.09
C TYR A 70 -3.01 11.38 15.17
N SER A 71 -3.57 12.16 16.10
CA SER A 71 -5.00 12.42 16.24
C SER A 71 -5.59 12.90 14.90
N SER A 72 -6.78 12.39 14.59
CA SER A 72 -7.56 12.51 13.35
C SER A 72 -7.84 13.93 12.82
N SER A 73 -7.29 14.99 13.42
CA SER A 73 -7.54 16.39 13.02
C SER A 73 -6.65 16.88 11.88
N ASP A 74 -5.46 16.28 11.67
CA ASP A 74 -4.55 16.65 10.56
C ASP A 74 -4.63 15.68 9.36
N VAL A 75 -5.35 14.57 9.54
CA VAL A 75 -5.53 13.52 8.54
C VAL A 75 -7.04 13.37 8.32
N ASP A 76 -7.57 14.16 7.39
CA ASP A 76 -8.94 13.97 6.91
C ASP A 76 -9.08 12.52 6.44
N TYR A 77 -9.91 11.76 7.16
CA TYR A 77 -10.33 10.39 6.87
C TYR A 77 -9.35 9.27 7.31
N VAL A 78 -9.52 8.79 8.55
CA VAL A 78 -9.07 7.45 8.95
C VAL A 78 -10.18 6.73 9.70
N ILE A 79 -11.00 5.96 8.96
CA ILE A 79 -11.67 4.78 9.49
C ILE A 79 -10.84 3.59 8.97
N SER A 80 -9.75 3.26 9.66
CA SER A 80 -9.00 2.02 9.39
C SER A 80 -8.16 1.64 10.61
N SER A 81 -7.74 0.37 10.63
CA SER A 81 -6.92 -0.27 11.67
C SER A 81 -5.75 0.58 12.20
N GLU A 82 -5.28 0.33 13.42
CA GLU A 82 -4.09 0.97 13.97
C GLU A 82 -2.87 0.06 13.83
N TYR A 83 -1.68 0.64 13.65
CA TYR A 83 -0.44 -0.12 13.77
C TYR A 83 -0.25 -0.59 15.21
N SER A 84 0.12 -1.86 15.38
CA SER A 84 0.62 -2.33 16.68
C SER A 84 1.99 -1.70 16.98
N SER A 85 2.41 -1.70 18.25
CA SER A 85 3.77 -1.30 18.63
C SER A 85 4.83 -2.06 17.84
N SER A 86 4.62 -3.37 17.62
CA SER A 86 5.52 -4.19 16.81
C SER A 86 5.57 -3.77 15.33
N ASP A 87 4.46 -3.30 14.76
CA ASP A 87 4.46 -2.79 13.38
C ASP A 87 5.24 -1.48 13.29
N VAL A 88 5.05 -0.59 14.28
CA VAL A 88 5.82 0.68 14.38
C VAL A 88 7.31 0.40 14.55
N ASP A 89 7.70 -0.58 15.36
CA ASP A 89 9.10 -0.96 15.57
C ASP A 89 9.74 -1.49 14.28
N VAL A 90 9.00 -2.29 13.49
CA VAL A 90 9.46 -2.76 12.17
C VAL A 90 9.65 -1.60 11.21
N ILE A 91 8.68 -0.66 11.15
CA ILE A 91 8.78 0.53 10.29
C ILE A 91 10.01 1.37 10.68
N LYS A 92 10.19 1.67 11.97
CA LYS A 92 11.33 2.46 12.47
C LYS A 92 12.67 1.75 12.26
N SER A 93 12.70 0.43 12.38
CA SER A 93 13.90 -0.37 12.10
C SER A 93 14.29 -0.29 10.62
N ALA A 94 13.33 -0.39 9.70
CA ALA A 94 13.57 -0.24 8.27
C ALA A 94 14.05 1.18 7.90
N MET A 95 13.47 2.22 8.52
CA MET A 95 13.96 3.59 8.38
C MET A 95 15.43 3.71 8.79
N LYS A 96 15.78 3.21 9.98
CA LYS A 96 17.16 3.20 10.49
C LYS A 96 18.12 2.44 9.58
N GLU A 97 17.68 1.33 9.00
CA GLU A 97 18.48 0.58 8.03
C GLU A 97 18.81 1.44 6.80
N ILE A 98 17.85 2.19 6.26
CA ILE A 98 18.07 3.12 5.15
C ILE A 98 19.07 4.23 5.53
N GLU A 99 18.91 4.84 6.72
CA GLU A 99 19.83 5.87 7.21
C GLU A 99 21.26 5.35 7.42
N SER A 100 21.42 4.06 7.73
CA SER A 100 22.73 3.44 7.95
C SER A 100 23.52 3.21 6.65
N LYS A 101 22.83 3.18 5.51
CA LYS A 101 23.41 2.85 4.19
C LYS A 101 23.40 4.02 3.22
N THR A 102 22.79 5.13 3.59
CA THR A 102 22.57 6.29 2.71
C THR A 102 22.72 7.60 3.48
N CYS A 103 22.68 8.73 2.78
CA CYS A 103 22.66 10.06 3.41
C CYS A 103 21.25 10.52 3.81
N VAL A 104 20.23 9.68 3.61
CA VAL A 104 18.83 10.01 3.95
C VAL A 104 18.67 10.08 5.47
N LYS A 105 17.84 11.02 5.92
CA LYS A 105 17.41 11.18 7.32
C LYS A 105 15.89 11.21 7.41
N TRP A 106 15.31 10.37 8.24
CA TRP A 106 13.88 10.40 8.56
C TRP A 106 13.67 11.33 9.75
N VAL A 107 12.80 12.32 9.60
CA VAL A 107 12.53 13.31 10.65
C VAL A 107 11.03 13.32 10.98
N PRO A 108 10.63 13.32 12.26
CA PRO A 108 9.24 13.54 12.61
C PRO A 108 8.74 14.85 12.01
N ARG A 109 7.57 14.82 11.39
CA ARG A 109 7.03 16.03 10.74
C ARG A 109 6.76 17.13 11.77
N SER A 110 7.23 18.32 11.44
CA SER A 110 7.11 19.57 12.21
C SER A 110 6.73 20.74 11.28
N GLY A 111 5.59 20.65 10.58
CA GLY A 111 5.04 21.72 9.74
C GLY A 111 5.48 21.73 8.27
N GLN A 112 6.29 20.77 7.82
CA GLN A 112 6.68 20.66 6.41
C GLN A 112 5.45 20.41 5.53
N LYS A 113 5.34 21.10 4.38
CA LYS A 113 4.24 20.93 3.43
C LYS A 113 4.28 19.58 2.72
N SER A 114 5.48 19.13 2.37
CA SER A 114 5.71 17.83 1.75
C SER A 114 6.26 16.86 2.79
N TYR A 115 5.68 15.68 2.88
CA TYR A 115 6.01 14.65 3.87
C TYR A 115 5.44 13.30 3.46
N VAL A 116 6.02 12.24 4.01
CA VAL A 116 5.51 10.87 3.85
C VAL A 116 4.49 10.57 4.95
N THR A 117 3.34 10.04 4.58
CA THR A 117 2.38 9.48 5.53
C THR A 117 2.36 7.96 5.39
N ILE A 118 2.55 7.27 6.51
CA ILE A 118 2.64 5.82 6.58
C ILE A 118 1.35 5.32 7.25
N ASN A 119 0.51 4.63 6.48
CA ASN A 119 -0.85 4.30 6.89
C ASN A 119 -1.11 2.79 6.87
N PRO A 120 -1.91 2.26 7.82
CA PRO A 120 -2.38 0.88 7.84
C PRO A 120 -3.77 0.71 7.22
N ARG A 121 -4.13 1.47 6.17
CA ARG A 121 -5.50 1.41 5.62
C ARG A 121 -5.76 0.02 5.04
N GLU A 122 -7.00 -0.46 5.16
CA GLU A 122 -7.45 -1.72 4.55
C GLU A 122 -7.67 -1.61 3.02
N GLU A 123 -6.72 -0.98 2.31
CA GLU A 123 -6.77 -0.63 0.88
C GLU A 123 -5.65 -1.31 0.05
N GLY A 124 -4.97 -2.28 0.65
CA GLY A 124 -3.84 -3.03 0.13
C GLY A 124 -2.50 -2.33 0.32
N CYS A 125 -1.44 -2.93 -0.20
CA CYS A 125 -0.11 -2.34 -0.17
C CYS A 125 0.09 -1.39 -1.35
N PHE A 126 0.49 -0.14 -1.09
CA PHE A 126 0.85 0.78 -2.16
C PHE A 126 1.81 1.89 -1.72
N ALA A 127 2.58 2.42 -2.66
CA ALA A 127 3.52 3.50 -2.41
C ALA A 127 3.51 4.55 -3.53
N VAL A 128 3.56 5.82 -3.14
CA VAL A 128 4.00 6.91 -4.00
C VAL A 128 5.54 6.96 -3.96
N LEU A 129 6.18 6.86 -5.13
CA LEU A 129 7.64 6.90 -5.23
C LEU A 129 8.18 8.28 -5.63
N GLY A 130 9.34 8.61 -5.07
CA GLY A 130 10.12 9.80 -5.40
C GLY A 130 9.58 11.10 -4.77
N TYR A 131 10.46 12.08 -4.62
CA TYR A 131 10.08 13.41 -4.18
C TYR A 131 9.57 14.25 -5.36
N ASN A 132 8.51 15.02 -5.09
CA ASN A 132 7.97 16.02 -6.01
C ASN A 132 7.48 17.20 -5.16
N ARG A 133 8.09 18.37 -5.35
CA ARG A 133 7.81 19.55 -4.52
C ARG A 133 6.36 20.05 -4.60
N ASN A 134 5.62 19.70 -5.65
CA ASN A 134 4.25 20.15 -5.90
C ASN A 134 3.18 19.16 -5.40
N ARG A 135 3.58 17.96 -4.96
CA ARG A 135 2.66 16.91 -4.51
C ARG A 135 2.08 17.19 -3.11
N GLY A 136 2.90 17.70 -2.21
CA GLY A 136 2.56 17.73 -0.78
C GLY A 136 2.72 16.33 -0.17
N VAL A 137 1.61 15.62 0.03
CA VAL A 137 1.61 14.35 0.76
C VAL A 137 2.04 13.16 -0.11
N HIS A 138 2.99 12.37 0.38
CA HIS A 138 3.45 11.12 -0.23
C HIS A 138 2.89 9.94 0.57
N ASN A 139 1.89 9.25 0.04
CA ASN A 139 1.25 8.14 0.74
C ASN A 139 2.05 6.84 0.59
N LEU A 140 2.36 6.22 1.73
CA LEU A 140 2.82 4.84 1.86
C LEU A 140 1.78 4.08 2.67
N ASN A 141 1.17 3.05 2.10
CA ASN A 141 0.21 2.21 2.81
C ASN A 141 0.79 0.81 3.01
N LEU A 142 0.97 0.41 4.27
CA LEU A 142 1.48 -0.89 4.67
C LEU A 142 0.35 -1.62 5.40
N GLN A 143 -0.58 -2.18 4.63
CA GLN A 143 -1.60 -3.06 5.18
C GLN A 143 -0.99 -4.40 5.58
N ARG A 144 -1.30 -4.87 6.79
CA ARG A 144 -1.06 -6.27 7.15
C ARG A 144 -1.93 -7.14 6.24
N THR A 145 -1.33 -7.98 5.40
CA THR A 145 -2.10 -9.05 4.78
C THR A 145 -2.73 -9.84 5.92
N ASN A 146 -4.04 -10.10 5.85
CA ASN A 146 -4.72 -10.92 6.85
C ASN A 146 -4.13 -12.34 6.79
N GLY A 147 -2.94 -12.54 7.36
CA GLY A 147 -2.41 -13.85 7.69
C GLY A 147 -3.32 -14.37 8.77
N GLY A 148 -4.13 -15.36 8.40
CA GLY A 148 -5.18 -15.93 9.24
C GLY A 148 -4.78 -16.03 10.72
N ARG A 149 -5.63 -15.47 11.57
CA ARG A 149 -5.95 -16.14 12.82
C ARG A 149 -7.00 -17.19 12.52
#